data_AF-A0A2G2KMS7-F1
#
_entry.id   AF-A0A2G2KMS7-F1
#
_cell.length_a   1.000
_cell.length_b   1.000
_cell.length_c   1.000
_cell.angle_alpha   90.00
_cell.angle_beta   90.00
_cell.angle_gamma   90.00
#
_symmetry.space_group_name_H-M   'P 1'
#
loop_
_entity.id
_entity.type
_entity.pdbx_description
1 polymer ?
#
loop_
_entity_poly.entity_id
_entity_poly.type
_entity_poly.pdbx_seq_one_letter_code
_entity_poly.pdbx_strand_id
1 'polypeptide(L)'
;MKNKYLVIANIEEAMEQLQDTLSELQKDPEYSEIEFKIDLEHAYHHLNYAWNIRNIEDKEVDKNIDKNYAKWSKYPSGEMLEYE
;
A
#
# COMPACT_ATOMS: atom_id res chain seq x y z
N MET A 1 18.20 2.46 -1.00
CA MET A 1 16.95 1.98 -0.36
C MET A 1 17.35 0.99 0.71
N LYS A 2 16.94 1.22 1.96
CA LYS A 2 17.38 0.41 3.12
C LYS A 2 16.53 -0.85 3.29
N ASN A 3 15.21 -0.69 3.37
CA ASN A 3 14.23 -1.79 3.48
C ASN A 3 13.84 -2.44 2.15
N LYS A 4 14.80 -2.74 1.25
CA LYS A 4 14.45 -3.18 -0.11
C LYS A 4 13.54 -4.42 -0.13
N TYR A 5 13.75 -5.38 0.76
CA TYR A 5 12.91 -6.57 0.87
C TYR A 5 11.45 -6.25 1.23
N LEU A 6 11.22 -5.45 2.27
CA LEU A 6 9.87 -5.06 2.69
C LEU A 6 9.17 -4.16 1.67
N VAL A 7 9.93 -3.34 0.95
CA VAL A 7 9.40 -2.55 -0.18
C VAL A 7 8.92 -3.48 -1.30
N ILE A 8 9.70 -4.50 -1.65
CA ILE A 8 9.29 -5.49 -2.66
C ILE A 8 8.03 -6.22 -2.19
N ALA A 9 8.03 -6.75 -0.96
CA ALA A 9 6.88 -7.47 -0.43
C ALA A 9 5.59 -6.63 -0.47
N ASN A 10 5.64 -5.36 -0.05
CA ASN A 10 4.46 -4.50 -0.12
C ASN A 10 4.04 -4.17 -1.56
N ILE A 11 4.97 -4.06 -2.51
CA ILE A 11 4.61 -3.89 -3.92
C ILE A 11 3.92 -5.15 -4.46
N GLU A 12 4.38 -6.34 -4.08
CA GLU A 12 3.77 -7.62 -4.47
C GLU A 12 2.35 -7.74 -3.91
N GLU A 13 2.13 -7.43 -2.63
CA GLU A 13 0.81 -7.42 -1.99
C GLU A 13 -0.14 -6.39 -2.65
N ALA A 14 0.36 -5.19 -2.96
CA ALA A 14 -0.42 -4.19 -3.70
C ALA A 14 -0.82 -4.69 -5.09
N MET A 15 0.07 -5.41 -5.78
CA MET A 15 -0.22 -6.00 -7.09
C MET A 15 -1.29 -7.09 -7.01
N GLU A 16 -1.21 -7.97 -6.01
CA GLU A 16 -2.20 -9.02 -5.77
C GLU A 16 -3.58 -8.39 -5.49
N GLN A 17 -3.65 -7.46 -4.55
CA GLN A 17 -4.90 -6.75 -4.22
C GLN A 17 -5.52 -6.07 -5.45
N LEU A 18 -4.72 -5.43 -6.30
CA LEU A 18 -5.23 -4.78 -7.52
C LEU A 18 -5.70 -5.80 -8.58
N GLN A 19 -5.06 -6.96 -8.68
CA GLN A 19 -5.49 -8.04 -9.57
C GLN A 19 -6.83 -8.63 -9.12
N ASP A 20 -7.00 -8.82 -7.81
CA ASP A 20 -8.24 -9.30 -7.23
C ASP A 20 -9.36 -8.27 -7.41
N THR A 21 -9.10 -7.00 -7.09
CA THR A 21 -10.04 -5.88 -7.33
C THR A 21 -10.52 -5.85 -8.79
N LEU A 22 -9.59 -5.99 -9.74
CA LEU A 22 -9.92 -6.03 -11.17
C LEU A 22 -10.75 -7.26 -11.54
N SER A 23 -10.43 -8.42 -10.96
CA SER A 23 -11.17 -9.66 -11.16
C SER A 23 -12.63 -9.53 -10.68
N GLU A 24 -12.84 -8.98 -9.48
CA GLU A 24 -14.18 -8.76 -8.93
C GLU A 24 -14.98 -7.78 -9.79
N LEU A 25 -14.39 -6.62 -10.15
CA LEU A 25 -15.01 -5.64 -11.05
C LEU A 25 -15.44 -6.24 -12.40
N GLN A 26 -14.74 -7.26 -12.89
CA GLN A 26 -15.03 -7.90 -14.17
C GLN A 26 -16.08 -9.02 -14.08
N LYS A 27 -16.18 -9.70 -12.93
CA LYS A 27 -16.89 -10.97 -12.81
C LYS A 27 -18.10 -10.90 -11.91
N ASP A 28 -18.08 -10.05 -10.88
CA ASP A 28 -19.15 -9.93 -9.92
C ASP A 28 -20.05 -8.72 -10.25
N PRO A 29 -21.28 -8.94 -10.75
CA PRO A 29 -22.22 -7.85 -11.02
C PRO A 29 -22.77 -7.20 -9.75
N GLU A 30 -22.58 -7.80 -8.57
CA GLU A 30 -23.00 -7.25 -7.27
C GLU A 30 -21.88 -6.48 -6.56
N TYR A 31 -20.65 -6.50 -7.11
CA TYR A 31 -19.51 -5.78 -6.55
C TYR A 31 -19.81 -4.28 -6.40
N SER A 32 -19.75 -3.81 -5.16
CA SER A 32 -20.25 -2.50 -4.76
C SER A 32 -19.16 -1.43 -4.74
N GLU A 33 -19.57 -0.16 -4.75
CA GLU A 33 -18.65 0.97 -4.54
C GLU A 33 -17.95 0.90 -3.17
N ILE A 34 -18.61 0.30 -2.17
CA ILE A 34 -18.04 0.15 -0.82
C ILE A 34 -16.88 -0.85 -0.86
N GLU A 35 -17.07 -2.00 -1.51
CA GLU A 35 -16.02 -3.02 -1.68
C GLU A 35 -14.86 -2.47 -2.50
N PHE A 36 -15.17 -1.80 -3.62
CA PHE A 36 -14.17 -1.10 -4.43
C PHE A 36 -13.32 -0.14 -3.61
N LYS A 37 -13.95 0.67 -2.76
CA LYS A 37 -13.25 1.62 -1.91
C LYS A 37 -12.34 0.91 -0.91
N ILE A 38 -12.82 -0.15 -0.25
CA ILE A 38 -12.04 -0.90 0.74
C ILE A 38 -10.81 -1.53 0.07
N ASP A 39 -11.00 -2.18 -1.07
CA ASP A 39 -9.93 -2.85 -1.80
C ASP A 39 -8.88 -1.85 -2.31
N LEU A 40 -9.31 -0.68 -2.77
CA LEU A 40 -8.39 0.37 -3.19
C LEU A 40 -7.65 1.01 -1.99
N GLU A 41 -8.32 1.18 -0.85
CA GLU A 41 -7.68 1.60 0.40
C GLU A 41 -6.60 0.60 0.86
N HIS A 42 -6.82 -0.70 0.69
CA HIS A 42 -5.82 -1.74 0.96
C HIS A 42 -4.62 -1.64 0.00
N ALA A 43 -4.85 -1.48 -1.31
CA ALA A 43 -3.76 -1.27 -2.26
C ALA A 43 -2.95 0.00 -1.92
N TYR A 44 -3.62 1.10 -1.59
CA TYR A 44 -2.96 2.33 -1.17
C TYR A 44 -2.15 2.15 0.12
N HIS A 45 -2.66 1.39 1.10
CA HIS A 45 -1.92 1.08 2.30
C HIS A 45 -0.53 0.52 1.95
N HIS A 46 -0.47 -0.52 1.13
CA HIS A 46 0.79 -1.17 0.76
C HIS A 46 1.73 -0.25 -0.04
N LEU A 47 1.20 0.49 -1.01
CA LEU A 47 2.00 1.45 -1.80
C LEU A 47 2.58 2.57 -0.94
N ASN A 48 1.76 3.15 -0.06
CA ASN A 48 2.16 4.20 0.86
C ASN A 48 3.20 3.67 1.85
N TYR A 49 2.98 2.46 2.37
CA TYR A 49 3.90 1.82 3.31
C TYR A 49 5.28 1.62 2.65
N ALA A 50 5.30 1.02 1.45
CA ALA A 50 6.51 0.83 0.66
C ALA A 50 7.25 2.15 0.42
N TRP A 51 6.54 3.21 0.03
CA TRP A 51 7.14 4.53 -0.14
C TRP A 51 7.77 5.05 1.17
N ASN A 52 7.02 5.02 2.26
CA ASN A 52 7.41 5.67 3.51
C ASN A 52 8.56 4.95 4.23
N ILE A 53 8.70 3.63 4.10
CA ILE A 53 9.77 2.87 4.77
C ILE A 53 11.08 2.81 3.97
N ARG A 54 11.09 3.21 2.70
CA ARG A 54 12.19 2.93 1.74
C ARG A 54 13.58 3.41 2.18
N ASN A 55 13.65 4.41 3.06
CA ASN A 55 14.88 4.98 3.60
C ASN A 55 15.03 4.86 5.13
N ILE A 56 14.10 4.16 5.80
CA ILE A 56 14.14 3.87 7.24
C ILE A 56 15.09 2.70 7.51
N GLU A 57 15.72 2.63 8.69
CA GLU A 57 16.55 1.46 9.06
C GLU A 57 15.65 0.27 9.43
N ASP A 58 16.02 -0.95 9.04
CA ASP A 58 15.22 -2.18 9.28
C ASP A 58 14.83 -2.35 10.76
N LYS A 59 15.75 -2.07 11.69
CA LYS A 59 15.52 -2.16 13.15
C LYS A 59 14.48 -1.15 13.68
N GLU A 60 14.21 -0.09 12.93
CA GLU A 60 13.20 0.91 13.27
C GLU A 60 11.84 0.58 12.65
N VAL A 61 11.80 -0.27 11.61
CA VAL A 61 10.55 -0.80 11.04
C VAL A 61 9.87 -1.76 12.01
N ASP A 62 10.64 -2.68 12.60
CA ASP A 62 10.13 -3.70 13.53
C ASP A 62 9.68 -3.14 14.89
N LYS A 63 10.16 -1.96 15.30
CA LYS A 63 9.81 -1.36 16.59
C LYS A 63 8.44 -0.68 16.52
N ASN A 64 7.43 -1.32 17.10
CA ASN A 64 6.05 -0.85 17.18
C ASN A 64 5.32 -0.87 15.82
N ILE A 65 5.20 -2.07 15.25
CA ILE A 65 4.52 -2.31 13.97
C ILE A 65 3.14 -1.64 13.93
N ASP A 66 2.34 -1.75 14.99
CA ASP A 66 0.99 -1.17 15.06
C ASP A 66 0.98 0.37 15.04
N LYS A 67 1.90 1.01 15.75
CA LYS A 67 2.00 2.49 15.79
C LYS A 67 2.54 3.03 14.47
N ASN A 68 3.40 2.27 13.82
CA ASN A 68 3.98 2.67 12.55
C ASN A 68 3.07 2.34 11.36
N TYR A 69 2.18 1.36 11.49
CA TYR A 69 1.18 1.00 10.49
C TYR A 69 0.36 2.23 10.08
N ALA A 70 -0.29 2.90 11.03
CA ALA A 70 -1.06 4.11 10.75
C ALA A 70 -0.21 5.29 10.23
N LYS A 71 1.08 5.34 10.58
CA LYS A 71 1.99 6.39 10.12
C LYS A 71 2.40 6.18 8.67
N TRP A 72 2.81 4.96 8.32
CA TRP A 72 3.38 4.63 7.01
C TRP A 72 2.31 4.30 5.97
N SER A 73 1.07 4.03 6.38
CA SER A 73 -0.07 3.90 5.46
C SER A 73 -0.54 5.23 4.86
N LYS A 74 -0.06 6.37 5.37
CA LYS A 74 -0.48 7.69 4.90
C LYS A 74 0.09 7.98 3.53
N TYR A 75 -0.70 8.69 2.73
CA TYR A 75 -0.25 9.20 1.45
C TYR A 75 1.08 9.96 1.60
N PRO A 76 2.08 9.67 0.76
CA PRO A 76 3.35 10.37 0.79
C PRO A 76 3.20 11.89 0.70
N SER A 77 3.96 12.62 1.50
CA SER A 77 3.92 14.08 1.53
C SER A 77 5.25 14.68 1.04
N GLY A 78 5.15 15.73 0.20
CA GLY A 78 6.27 16.63 -0.13
C GLY A 78 7.30 16.15 -1.16
N GLU A 79 7.18 14.93 -1.70
CA GLU A 79 8.15 14.37 -2.65
C GLU A 79 7.53 13.81 -3.93
N MET A 80 6.20 13.74 -4.02
CA MET A 80 5.54 13.36 -5.27
C MET A 80 5.40 14.58 -6.16
N LEU A 81 5.89 14.47 -7.40
CA LEU A 81 5.54 15.40 -8.45
C LEU A 81 4.10 15.10 -8.89
N GLU A 82 3.31 16.14 -9.08
CA GLU A 82 2.01 15.99 -9.75
C GLU A 82 2.28 15.49 -11.17
N TYR A 83 1.68 14.36 -11.53
CA TYR A 83 1.69 13.88 -12.90
C TYR A 83 0.61 14.66 -13.66
N GLU A 84 1.03 15.49 -14.63
CA GLU A 84 0.14 16.17 -15.60
C GLU A 84 -0.50 15.18 -16.59
#